data_AF-A0A535Q032-F1
#
_entry.id   AF-A0A535Q032-F1
#
_cell.length_a   1.000
_cell.length_b   1.000
_cell.length_c   1.000
_cell.angle_alpha   90.00
_cell.angle_beta   90.00
_cell.angle_gamma   90.00
#
_symmetry.space_group_name_H-M   'P 1'
#
loop_
_entity.id
_entity.type
_entity.pdbx_description
1 polymer ?
#
loop_
_entity_poly.entity_id
_entity_poly.type
_entity_poly.pdbx_seq_one_letter_code
_entity_poly.pdbx_strand_id
1 'polypeptide(L)'
;MSVLRLTIPVGMPDVHPRVRAVSQKLPGILLVLWVLTLPLEFTKRYFPNQVIELSRVVIVLALLTFVAQIVLERREVRLPSTTAMAALAAFLVYAAVSAALSTSAQGIKTVLAMVAYMAMMLTVFNWTRTSGDHRRVWTALAISAIVLAVVGLALHMTGSYIWNAPDKGILRVNATFGDPNIFARFLGIAIVTSVFLGADLYQRWRPAALWVAAALAATLILPYTYSRAGWVFTLVVLVTAMVIARNRKRALVLAAMVLAVFGLIALVDGSVLSRGAYLAQNLESPFTHPVNIDQAPSLTFLDILPSADGPVLRVRPAGFSHHRVAHIDRLDPGRDRIVRTRDCAGVCGLVREVDRGGSPTKRFAEDTVARAGPGDPSDRARESVQQPALRRALPVALSGARVRGPRRFAGRGGGGGYCSGSRSPAVRFVIVGSSRGCGVLRTASLRARTNSSW
;
A
#
# COMPACT_ATOMS: atom_id res chain seq x y z
N MET A 1 0.61 20.37 22.62
CA MET A 1 -0.42 19.63 21.84
C MET A 1 -1.55 19.31 22.78
N SER A 2 -2.75 19.83 22.51
CA SER A 2 -3.95 19.45 23.26
C SER A 2 -4.28 17.98 22.97
N VAL A 3 -4.66 17.25 24.02
CA VAL A 3 -5.02 15.83 23.93
C VAL A 3 -6.41 15.69 24.53
N LEU A 4 -7.37 15.28 23.71
CA LEU A 4 -8.71 14.97 24.19
C LEU A 4 -8.68 13.59 24.84
N ARG A 5 -9.18 13.49 26.08
CA ARG A 5 -9.31 12.22 26.80
C ARG A 5 -10.77 11.81 26.80
N LEU A 6 -11.06 10.65 26.21
CA LEU A 6 -12.39 10.06 26.23
C LEU A 6 -12.42 8.97 27.31
N THR A 7 -13.14 9.22 28.41
CA THR A 7 -13.33 8.25 29.50
C THR A 7 -14.55 7.39 29.21
N ILE A 8 -14.40 6.06 29.26
CA ILE A 8 -15.49 5.11 29.00
C ILE A 8 -16.01 4.56 30.33
N PRO A 9 -17.31 4.72 30.65
CA PRO A 9 -17.89 4.22 31.89
C PRO A 9 -18.17 2.72 31.80
N VAL A 10 -17.19 1.89 32.14
CA VAL A 10 -17.34 0.42 32.24
C VAL A 10 -17.10 -0.01 33.69
N GLY A 11 -17.85 -0.98 34.23
CA GLY A 11 -17.57 -1.57 35.56
C GLY A 11 -16.17 -2.20 35.62
N MET A 12 -15.48 -2.22 36.77
CA MET A 12 -14.14 -2.84 36.90
C MET A 12 -14.29 -4.36 37.04
N PRO A 13 -13.97 -5.16 36.01
CA PRO A 13 -13.76 -6.58 36.23
C PRO A 13 -12.48 -6.77 37.06
N ASP A 14 -12.51 -7.67 38.04
CA ASP A 14 -11.32 -8.10 38.76
C ASP A 14 -10.42 -8.92 37.82
N VAL A 15 -9.51 -8.22 37.13
CA VAL A 15 -8.54 -8.85 36.23
C VAL A 15 -7.37 -9.40 37.04
N HIS A 16 -7.11 -10.70 36.89
CA HIS A 16 -6.00 -11.39 37.54
C HIS A 16 -4.64 -10.68 37.27
N PRO A 17 -3.76 -10.51 38.26
CA PRO A 17 -2.53 -9.72 38.14
C PRO A 17 -1.58 -10.18 37.03
N ARG A 18 -1.55 -11.50 36.73
CA ARG A 18 -0.77 -12.04 35.61
C ARG A 18 -1.26 -11.54 34.24
N VAL A 19 -2.57 -11.41 34.05
CA VAL A 19 -3.15 -10.92 32.79
C VAL A 19 -2.79 -9.45 32.59
N ARG A 20 -2.87 -8.65 33.66
CA ARG A 20 -2.43 -7.25 33.65
C ARG A 20 -0.94 -7.11 33.29
N ALA A 21 -0.08 -7.95 33.87
CA ALA A 21 1.36 -7.93 33.57
C ALA A 21 1.68 -8.27 32.11
N VAL A 22 0.95 -9.23 31.51
CA VAL A 22 1.10 -9.58 30.09
C VAL A 22 0.59 -8.45 29.20
N SER A 23 -0.61 -7.94 29.48
CA SER A 23 -1.21 -6.84 28.73
C SER A 23 -0.33 -5.60 28.72
N GLN A 24 0.36 -5.27 29.80
CA GLN A 24 1.29 -4.13 29.83
C GLN A 24 2.48 -4.28 28.87
N LYS A 25 2.94 -5.51 28.58
CA LYS A 25 4.08 -5.79 27.68
C LYS A 25 3.66 -5.95 26.22
N LEU A 26 2.44 -6.43 25.96
CA LEU A 26 1.94 -6.72 24.62
C LEU A 26 2.05 -5.55 23.63
N PRO A 27 1.71 -4.29 23.97
CA PRO A 27 1.81 -3.15 23.06
C PRO A 27 3.19 -2.99 22.42
N GLY A 28 4.25 -3.06 23.23
CA GLY A 28 5.62 -2.90 22.74
C GLY A 28 6.02 -4.00 21.78
N ILE A 29 5.60 -5.24 22.06
CA ILE A 29 5.89 -6.42 21.21
C ILE A 29 5.10 -6.35 19.92
N LEU A 30 3.79 -6.07 19.99
CA LEU A 30 2.90 -6.03 18.83
C LEU A 30 3.26 -4.89 17.87
N LEU A 31 3.68 -3.73 18.38
CA LEU A 31 4.17 -2.64 17.51
C LEU A 31 5.43 -3.02 16.75
N VAL A 32 6.40 -3.61 17.43
CA VAL A 32 7.63 -4.08 16.79
C VAL A 32 7.32 -5.16 15.77
N LEU A 33 6.50 -6.15 16.15
CA LEU A 33 6.07 -7.23 15.25
C LEU A 33 5.32 -6.69 14.04
N TRP A 34 4.45 -5.69 14.23
CA TRP A 34 3.73 -5.05 13.14
C TRP A 34 4.70 -4.43 12.14
N VAL A 35 5.66 -3.61 12.60
CA VAL A 35 6.65 -2.99 11.70
C VAL A 35 7.51 -4.04 10.99
N LEU A 36 7.94 -5.09 11.71
CA LEU A 36 8.73 -6.18 11.13
C LEU A 36 7.94 -7.01 10.11
N THR A 37 6.61 -7.06 10.23
CA THR A 37 5.74 -7.84 9.33
C THR A 37 5.16 -7.03 8.18
N LEU A 38 5.19 -5.69 8.24
CA LEU A 38 4.81 -4.80 7.12
C LEU A 38 5.43 -5.20 5.78
N PRO A 39 6.74 -5.51 5.68
CA PRO A 39 7.31 -5.86 4.40
C PRO A 39 7.05 -7.30 3.96
N LEU A 40 6.43 -8.15 4.78
CA LEU A 40 6.27 -9.58 4.47
C LEU A 40 5.07 -9.85 3.54
N GLU A 41 4.89 -9.01 2.52
CA GLU A 41 3.79 -9.13 1.55
C GLU A 41 3.84 -10.45 0.75
N PHE A 42 5.05 -11.00 0.55
CA PHE A 42 5.26 -12.31 -0.10
C PHE A 42 4.51 -13.47 0.59
N THR A 43 4.12 -13.29 1.86
CA THR A 43 3.27 -14.26 2.58
C THR A 43 1.94 -14.50 1.90
N LYS A 44 1.41 -13.55 1.11
CA LYS A 44 0.19 -13.72 0.30
C LYS A 44 0.24 -14.92 -0.66
N ARG A 45 1.44 -15.38 -1.04
CA ARG A 45 1.61 -16.56 -1.91
C ARG A 45 1.43 -17.88 -1.19
N TYR A 46 1.65 -17.90 0.12
CA TYR A 46 1.60 -19.11 0.93
C TYR A 46 0.23 -19.32 1.59
N PHE A 47 -0.61 -18.28 1.65
CA PHE A 47 -1.97 -18.40 2.15
C PHE A 47 -2.96 -18.69 1.02
N PRO A 48 -3.91 -19.63 1.20
CA PRO A 48 -4.91 -19.97 0.18
C PRO A 48 -5.84 -18.78 -0.13
N ASN A 49 -6.07 -17.92 0.86
CA ASN A 49 -6.81 -16.68 0.70
C ASN A 49 -5.82 -15.51 0.64
N GLN A 50 -5.74 -14.83 -0.51
CA GLN A 50 -4.93 -13.60 -0.70
C GLN A 50 -5.31 -12.46 0.27
N VAL A 51 -6.42 -12.61 0.98
CA VAL A 51 -6.89 -11.70 2.03
C VAL A 51 -6.05 -11.82 3.30
N ILE A 52 -5.52 -13.01 3.58
CA ILE A 52 -4.72 -13.31 4.77
C ILE A 52 -3.26 -12.99 4.46
N GLU A 53 -2.83 -11.83 4.93
CA GLU A 53 -1.44 -11.38 4.91
C GLU A 53 -0.94 -11.33 6.35
N LEU A 54 0.29 -11.74 6.60
CA LEU A 54 0.82 -11.80 7.97
C LEU A 54 0.75 -10.43 8.67
N SER A 55 1.04 -9.35 7.95
CA SER A 55 0.91 -7.97 8.44
C SER A 55 -0.52 -7.65 8.90
N ARG A 56 -1.54 -8.12 8.18
CA ARG A 56 -2.96 -7.92 8.51
C ARG A 56 -3.38 -8.71 9.74
N VAL A 57 -2.87 -9.94 9.89
CA VAL A 57 -3.10 -10.72 11.11
C VAL A 57 -2.55 -9.97 12.33
N VAL A 58 -1.34 -9.42 12.22
CA VAL A 58 -0.74 -8.63 13.31
C VAL A 58 -1.52 -7.33 13.56
N ILE A 59 -2.02 -6.64 12.52
CA ILE A 59 -2.89 -5.47 12.69
C ILE A 59 -4.16 -5.86 13.46
N VAL A 60 -4.84 -6.94 13.08
CA VAL A 60 -6.06 -7.41 13.78
C VAL A 60 -5.75 -7.73 15.24
N LEU A 61 -4.65 -8.44 15.51
CA LEU A 61 -4.22 -8.73 16.89
C LEU A 61 -3.90 -7.46 17.68
N ALA A 62 -3.26 -6.47 17.06
CA ALA A 62 -2.98 -5.17 17.67
C ALA A 62 -4.27 -4.42 18.02
N LEU A 63 -5.23 -4.36 17.09
CA LEU A 63 -6.52 -3.70 17.29
C LEU A 63 -7.36 -4.40 18.37
N LEU A 64 -7.43 -5.74 18.36
CA LEU A 64 -8.13 -6.49 19.41
C LEU A 64 -7.49 -6.27 20.78
N THR A 65 -6.15 -6.27 20.86
CA THR A 65 -5.43 -5.97 22.10
C THR A 65 -5.68 -4.55 22.56
N PHE A 66 -5.73 -3.59 21.64
CA PHE A 66 -6.04 -2.20 21.94
C PHE A 66 -7.46 -2.05 22.52
N VAL A 67 -8.46 -2.67 21.89
CA VAL A 67 -9.84 -2.70 22.41
C VAL A 67 -9.91 -3.37 23.78
N ALA A 68 -9.27 -4.52 23.95
CA ALA A 68 -9.21 -5.21 25.24
C ALA A 68 -8.59 -4.34 26.33
N GLN A 69 -7.52 -3.60 26.02
CA GLN A 69 -6.91 -2.66 26.97
C GLN A 69 -7.80 -1.48 27.33
N ILE A 70 -8.57 -0.97 26.36
CA ILE A 70 -9.54 0.11 26.62
C ILE A 70 -10.60 -0.38 27.61
N VAL A 71 -11.15 -1.57 27.37
CA VAL A 71 -12.25 -2.15 28.17
C VAL A 71 -11.77 -2.59 29.56
N LEU A 72 -10.59 -3.23 29.65
CA LEU A 72 -10.13 -3.90 30.87
C LEU A 72 -9.25 -3.04 31.77
N GLU A 73 -8.46 -2.11 31.22
CA GLU A 73 -7.40 -1.43 31.99
C GLU A 73 -7.49 0.09 31.96
N ARG A 74 -7.44 0.66 30.75
CA ARG A 74 -7.08 2.07 30.59
C ARG A 74 -8.27 2.99 30.71
N ARG A 75 -9.46 2.57 30.24
CA ARG A 75 -10.72 3.35 30.19
C ARG A 75 -10.64 4.73 29.55
N GLU A 76 -9.46 5.16 29.16
CA GLU A 76 -9.16 6.43 28.53
C GLU A 76 -8.56 6.16 27.16
N VAL A 77 -9.23 6.65 26.12
CA VAL A 77 -8.65 6.77 24.79
C VAL A 77 -8.15 8.19 24.62
N ARG A 78 -6.87 8.35 24.28
CA ARG A 78 -6.30 9.65 23.94
C ARG A 78 -6.47 9.89 22.45
N LEU A 79 -7.09 11.01 22.10
CA LEU A 79 -7.27 11.45 20.73
C LEU A 79 -6.40 12.68 20.48
N PRO A 80 -5.60 12.71 19.41
CA PRO A 80 -4.89 13.93 19.03
C PRO A 80 -5.92 14.97 18.59
N SER A 81 -6.07 16.07 19.33
CA SER A 81 -7.01 17.15 18.97
C SER A 81 -6.35 18.13 17.99
N THR A 82 -5.88 17.60 16.86
CA THR A 82 -5.29 18.40 15.77
C THR A 82 -6.33 18.62 14.68
N THR A 83 -6.23 19.75 13.98
CA THR A 83 -7.06 20.03 12.79
C THR A 83 -6.91 18.95 11.73
N ALA A 84 -5.72 18.37 11.59
CA ALA A 84 -5.46 17.22 10.73
C ALA A 84 -6.30 15.99 11.10
N MET A 85 -6.48 15.70 12.40
CA MET A 85 -7.34 14.59 12.84
C MET A 85 -8.80 14.85 12.50
N ALA A 86 -9.28 16.09 12.66
CA ALA A 86 -10.63 16.48 12.28
C ALA A 86 -10.85 16.36 10.76
N ALA A 87 -9.88 16.81 9.95
CA ALA A 87 -9.93 16.68 8.50
C ALA A 87 -9.94 15.20 8.04
N LEU A 88 -9.11 14.35 8.66
CA LEU A 88 -9.10 12.91 8.40
C LEU A 88 -10.44 12.25 8.76
N ALA A 89 -11.03 12.62 9.91
CA ALA A 89 -12.34 12.12 10.31
C ALA A 89 -13.43 12.57 9.34
N ALA A 90 -13.44 13.84 8.92
CA ALA A 90 -14.39 14.36 7.94
C ALA A 90 -14.26 13.64 6.59
N PHE A 91 -13.02 13.43 6.11
CA PHE A 91 -12.76 12.68 4.89
C PHE A 91 -13.26 11.23 4.98
N LEU A 92 -13.05 10.58 6.13
CA LEU A 92 -13.52 9.21 6.34
C LEU A 92 -15.05 9.12 6.32
N VAL A 93 -15.74 10.07 6.96
CA VAL A 93 -17.21 10.17 6.92
C VAL A 93 -17.69 10.37 5.49
N TYR A 94 -17.08 11.29 4.76
CA TYR A 94 -17.38 11.51 3.34
C TYR A 94 -17.20 10.22 2.51
N ALA A 95 -16.06 9.53 2.66
CA ALA A 95 -15.78 8.29 1.96
C ALA A 95 -16.79 7.17 2.31
N ALA A 96 -17.18 7.07 3.59
CA ALA A 96 -18.19 6.11 4.05
C ALA A 96 -19.57 6.39 3.45
N VAL A 97 -20.01 7.65 3.46
CA VAL A 97 -21.28 8.07 2.85
C VAL A 97 -21.24 7.80 1.34
N SER A 98 -20.16 8.16 0.66
CA SER A 98 -19.98 7.91 -0.78
C SER A 98 -20.02 6.41 -1.11
N ALA A 99 -19.34 5.57 -0.34
CA ALA A 99 -19.36 4.12 -0.52
C ALA A 99 -20.76 3.52 -0.26
N ALA A 100 -21.46 4.01 0.76
CA ALA A 100 -22.82 3.56 1.08
C ALA A 100 -23.81 3.94 -0.03
N LEU A 101 -23.77 5.18 -0.51
CA LEU A 101 -24.64 5.67 -1.58
C LEU A 101 -24.36 4.99 -2.92
N SER A 102 -23.09 4.71 -3.23
CA SER A 102 -22.73 4.01 -4.47
C SER A 102 -23.00 2.50 -4.40
N THR A 103 -23.26 1.93 -3.22
CA THR A 103 -23.40 0.48 -2.98
C THR A 103 -22.24 -0.38 -3.52
N SER A 104 -21.09 0.25 -3.78
CA SER A 104 -19.93 -0.42 -4.37
C SER A 104 -19.24 -1.28 -3.32
N ALA A 105 -19.21 -2.61 -3.54
CA ALA A 105 -18.48 -3.53 -2.68
C ALA A 105 -16.99 -3.16 -2.57
N GLN A 106 -16.40 -2.63 -3.65
CA GLN A 106 -15.02 -2.14 -3.65
C GLN A 106 -14.87 -0.85 -2.84
N GLY A 107 -15.86 0.06 -2.92
CA GLY A 107 -15.93 1.26 -2.09
C GLY A 107 -15.96 0.91 -0.60
N ILE A 108 -16.83 -0.03 -0.20
CA ILE A 108 -16.95 -0.50 1.18
C ILE A 108 -15.63 -1.09 1.69
N LYS A 109 -14.98 -1.96 0.89
CA LYS A 109 -13.65 -2.51 1.23
C LYS A 109 -12.61 -1.42 1.47
N THR A 110 -12.64 -0.38 0.64
CA THR A 110 -11.71 0.75 0.74
C THR A 110 -11.95 1.55 2.03
N VAL A 111 -13.20 1.85 2.35
CA VAL A 111 -13.58 2.54 3.60
C VAL A 111 -13.18 1.72 4.83
N LEU A 112 -13.46 0.41 4.83
CA LEU A 112 -13.05 -0.48 5.94
C LEU A 112 -11.53 -0.49 6.13
N ALA A 113 -10.75 -0.49 5.05
CA ALA A 113 -9.30 -0.37 5.13
C ALA A 113 -8.88 0.99 5.74
N MET A 114 -9.51 2.10 5.32
CA MET A 114 -9.25 3.43 5.90
C MET A 114 -9.58 3.48 7.39
N VAL A 115 -10.71 2.91 7.82
CA VAL A 115 -11.08 2.78 9.24
C VAL A 115 -10.01 1.99 10.00
N ALA A 116 -9.57 0.85 9.47
CA ALA A 116 -8.55 0.02 10.11
C ALA A 116 -7.21 0.75 10.25
N TYR A 117 -6.78 1.50 9.23
CA TYR A 117 -5.56 2.30 9.30
C TYR A 117 -5.68 3.47 10.29
N MET A 118 -6.84 4.13 10.38
CA MET A 118 -7.07 5.17 11.38
C MET A 118 -7.08 4.60 12.80
N ALA A 119 -7.69 3.44 13.00
CA ALA A 119 -7.66 2.74 14.28
C ALA A 119 -6.22 2.31 14.65
N MET A 120 -5.43 1.86 13.67
CA MET A 120 -4.03 1.51 13.89
C MET A 120 -3.19 2.76 14.23
N MET A 121 -3.42 3.89 13.56
CA MET A 121 -2.78 5.17 13.91
C MET A 121 -3.09 5.56 15.37
N LEU A 122 -4.36 5.47 15.79
CA LEU A 122 -4.75 5.73 17.18
C LEU A 122 -4.10 4.74 18.16
N THR A 123 -3.97 3.48 17.76
CA THR A 123 -3.28 2.44 18.54
C THR A 123 -1.82 2.81 18.75
N VAL A 124 -1.09 3.16 17.68
CA VAL A 124 0.30 3.63 17.73
C VAL A 124 0.42 4.87 18.62
N PHE A 125 -0.46 5.87 18.44
CA PHE A 125 -0.46 7.09 19.25
C PHE A 125 -0.66 6.82 20.75
N ASN A 126 -1.54 5.87 21.10
CA ASN A 126 -1.82 5.55 22.51
C ASN A 126 -0.76 4.66 23.16
N TRP A 127 -0.04 3.87 22.37
CA TRP A 127 0.99 2.94 22.83
C TRP A 127 2.40 3.55 22.85
N THR A 128 2.70 4.48 21.94
CA THR A 128 4.01 5.16 21.88
C THR A 128 4.03 6.43 22.73
N ARG A 129 4.08 6.25 24.06
CA ARG A 129 4.03 7.39 25.02
C ARG A 129 5.40 7.93 25.39
N THR A 130 6.40 7.06 25.35
CA THR A 130 7.77 7.41 25.75
C THR A 130 8.66 7.49 24.52
N SER A 131 9.75 8.26 24.62
CA SER A 131 10.81 8.27 23.61
C SER A 131 11.41 6.87 23.39
N GLY A 132 11.37 6.01 24.42
CA GLY A 132 11.79 4.62 24.33
C GLY A 132 10.89 3.80 23.41
N ASP A 133 9.57 4.00 23.47
CA ASP A 133 8.61 3.28 22.63
C ASP A 133 8.75 3.68 21.16
N HIS A 134 8.82 4.99 20.87
CA HIS A 134 9.10 5.48 19.52
C HIS A 134 10.41 4.90 18.99
N ARG A 135 11.47 4.90 19.79
CA ARG A 135 12.76 4.33 19.39
C ARG A 135 12.64 2.86 19.02
N ARG A 136 11.89 2.04 19.77
CA ARG A 136 11.71 0.62 19.44
C ARG A 136 11.04 0.42 18.08
N VAL A 137 9.99 1.19 17.80
CA VAL A 137 9.27 1.17 16.51
C VAL A 137 10.20 1.55 15.36
N TRP A 138 10.93 2.65 15.50
CA TRP A 138 11.88 3.08 14.48
C TRP A 138 13.06 2.12 14.32
N THR A 139 13.51 1.50 15.42
CA THR A 139 14.60 0.52 15.38
C THR A 139 14.15 -0.71 14.59
N ALA A 140 12.91 -1.15 14.78
CA ALA A 140 12.31 -2.20 13.98
C ALA A 140 12.26 -1.82 12.49
N LEU A 141 11.88 -0.57 12.17
CA LEU A 141 11.88 -0.07 10.79
C LEU A 141 13.28 -0.10 10.17
N ALA A 142 14.30 0.36 10.90
CA ALA A 142 15.69 0.34 10.43
C ALA A 142 16.20 -1.09 10.20
N ILE A 143 15.91 -2.02 11.12
CA ILE A 143 16.24 -3.43 10.96
C ILE A 143 15.55 -4.00 9.73
N SER A 144 14.25 -3.75 9.56
CA SER A 144 13.50 -4.18 8.36
C SER A 144 14.11 -3.61 7.08
N ALA A 145 14.50 -2.33 7.06
CA ALA A 145 15.12 -1.71 5.90
C ALA A 145 16.44 -2.36 5.52
N ILE A 146 17.30 -2.66 6.51
CA ILE A 146 18.56 -3.39 6.27
C ILE A 146 18.27 -4.77 5.70
N VAL A 147 17.38 -5.55 6.34
CA VAL A 147 17.04 -6.91 5.88
C VAL A 147 16.51 -6.88 4.44
N LEU A 148 15.60 -5.96 4.13
CA LEU A 148 15.05 -5.85 2.78
C LEU A 148 16.02 -5.31 1.75
N ALA A 149 16.97 -4.46 2.15
CA ALA A 149 18.05 -4.04 1.28
C ALA A 149 18.95 -5.22 0.92
N VAL A 150 19.31 -6.07 1.90
CA VAL A 150 20.08 -7.30 1.66
C VAL A 150 19.32 -8.25 0.75
N VAL A 151 18.02 -8.51 1.02
CA VAL A 151 17.19 -9.36 0.17
C VAL A 151 17.06 -8.79 -1.24
N GLY A 152 16.78 -7.49 -1.37
CA GLY A 152 16.66 -6.82 -2.66
C GLY A 152 17.95 -6.87 -3.46
N LEU A 153 19.10 -6.65 -2.81
CA LEU A 153 20.41 -6.74 -3.45
C LEU A 153 20.71 -8.17 -3.92
N ALA A 154 20.42 -9.18 -3.08
CA ALA A 154 20.60 -10.58 -3.46
C ALA A 154 19.74 -10.94 -4.68
N LEU A 155 18.47 -10.52 -4.70
CA LEU A 155 17.57 -10.71 -5.84
C LEU A 155 18.11 -10.02 -7.12
N HIS A 156 18.61 -8.80 -6.98
CA HIS A 156 19.21 -8.07 -8.10
C HIS A 156 20.44 -8.79 -8.67
N MET A 157 21.39 -9.19 -7.80
CA MET A 157 22.64 -9.86 -8.21
C MET A 157 22.40 -11.23 -8.83
N THR A 158 21.39 -11.96 -8.35
CA THR A 158 21.04 -13.29 -8.86
C THR A 158 20.13 -13.25 -10.09
N GLY A 159 19.64 -12.07 -10.50
CA GLY A 159 18.61 -11.94 -11.51
C GLY A 159 17.29 -12.64 -11.15
N SER A 160 17.09 -13.00 -9.88
CA SER A 160 15.90 -13.70 -9.39
C SER A 160 14.89 -12.69 -8.85
N TYR A 161 13.60 -12.89 -9.15
CA TYR A 161 12.54 -12.00 -8.69
C TYR A 161 11.43 -12.82 -8.06
N ILE A 162 10.95 -12.39 -6.88
CA ILE A 162 9.82 -13.05 -6.25
C ILE A 162 8.59 -12.83 -7.14
N TRP A 163 8.24 -11.58 -7.45
CA TRP A 163 6.96 -11.27 -8.09
C TRP A 163 6.98 -11.16 -9.60
N ASN A 164 8.12 -10.83 -10.20
CA ASN A 164 8.20 -10.60 -11.64
C ASN A 164 8.51 -11.90 -12.37
N ALA A 165 7.74 -12.18 -13.42
CA ALA A 165 8.11 -13.17 -14.41
C ALA A 165 9.30 -12.64 -15.23
N PRO A 166 10.27 -13.48 -15.62
CA PRO A 166 11.51 -13.07 -16.29
C PRO A 166 11.31 -12.36 -17.64
N ASP A 167 10.11 -12.45 -18.20
CA ASP A 167 9.70 -12.06 -19.54
C ASP A 167 9.04 -10.66 -19.63
N LYS A 168 8.88 -9.93 -18.51
CA LYS A 168 8.20 -8.62 -18.48
C LYS A 168 9.14 -7.41 -18.36
N GLY A 169 9.88 -7.13 -19.43
CA GLY A 169 10.60 -5.86 -19.61
C GLY A 169 11.70 -5.59 -18.57
N ILE A 170 11.90 -4.31 -18.20
CA ILE A 170 12.94 -3.92 -17.23
C ILE A 170 12.62 -4.56 -15.89
N LEU A 171 13.52 -5.42 -15.43
CA LEU A 171 13.39 -6.12 -14.16
C LEU A 171 13.58 -5.14 -13.01
N ARG A 172 12.53 -4.96 -12.21
CA ARG A 172 12.50 -4.01 -11.07
C ARG A 172 12.59 -4.77 -9.77
N VAL A 173 13.53 -4.37 -8.91
CA VAL A 173 13.64 -4.95 -7.57
C VAL A 173 12.47 -4.48 -6.72
N ASN A 174 11.75 -5.43 -6.15
CA ASN A 174 10.66 -5.19 -5.20
C ASN A 174 10.83 -5.93 -3.87
N ALA A 175 11.95 -6.64 -3.70
CA ALA A 175 12.22 -7.49 -2.55
C ALA A 175 11.01 -8.39 -2.24
N THR A 176 10.37 -8.19 -1.09
CA THR A 176 9.19 -8.93 -0.64
C THR A 176 7.87 -8.27 -1.01
N PHE A 177 7.87 -7.03 -1.50
CA PHE A 177 6.66 -6.28 -1.90
C PHE A 177 6.19 -6.68 -3.30
N GLY A 178 4.87 -6.71 -3.51
CA GLY A 178 4.28 -6.99 -4.82
C GLY A 178 4.57 -5.90 -5.84
N ASP A 179 4.57 -4.64 -5.41
CA ASP A 179 4.83 -3.47 -6.25
C ASP A 179 6.18 -2.79 -5.90
N PRO A 180 7.12 -2.65 -6.86
CA PRO A 180 8.39 -1.93 -6.63
C PRO A 180 8.21 -0.47 -6.21
N ASN A 181 7.09 0.19 -6.52
CA ASN A 181 6.82 1.55 -6.05
C ASN A 181 6.52 1.59 -4.55
N ILE A 182 5.83 0.57 -4.01
CA ILE A 182 5.57 0.46 -2.58
C ILE A 182 6.90 0.21 -1.85
N PHE A 183 7.74 -0.67 -2.41
CA PHE A 183 9.08 -0.90 -1.87
C PHE A 183 9.93 0.39 -1.83
N ALA A 184 9.95 1.15 -2.93
CA ALA A 184 10.68 2.42 -2.99
C ALA A 184 10.19 3.44 -1.96
N ARG A 185 8.87 3.54 -1.73
CA ARG A 185 8.31 4.41 -0.67
C ARG A 185 8.72 3.95 0.72
N PHE A 186 8.69 2.64 0.98
CA PHE A 186 9.15 2.07 2.25
C PHE A 186 10.62 2.42 2.52
N LEU A 187 11.50 2.20 1.51
CA LEU A 187 12.91 2.57 1.60
C LEU A 187 13.09 4.08 1.81
N GLY A 188 12.36 4.92 1.08
CA GLY A 188 12.40 6.37 1.26
C GLY A 188 12.08 6.81 2.70
N ILE A 189 10.99 6.26 3.28
CA ILE A 189 10.64 6.52 4.69
C ILE A 189 11.76 6.04 5.62
N ALA A 190 12.31 4.85 5.39
CA ALA A 190 13.39 4.30 6.20
C ALA A 190 14.67 5.14 6.13
N ILE A 191 15.07 5.59 4.93
CA ILE A 191 16.24 6.46 4.71
C ILE A 191 16.06 7.77 5.49
N VAL A 192 14.94 8.47 5.28
CA VAL A 192 14.70 9.77 5.93
C VAL A 192 14.64 9.62 7.44
N THR A 193 13.91 8.62 7.94
CA THR A 193 13.81 8.38 9.40
C THR A 193 15.19 8.09 9.98
N SER A 194 16.00 7.30 9.29
CA SER A 194 17.35 6.96 9.72
C SER A 194 18.32 8.15 9.67
N VAL A 195 18.23 9.01 8.65
CA VAL A 195 18.99 10.27 8.60
C VAL A 195 18.58 11.20 9.74
N PHE A 196 17.27 11.37 9.96
CA PHE A 196 16.74 12.24 11.01
C PHE A 196 17.18 11.76 12.40
N LEU A 197 16.99 10.48 12.70
CA LEU A 197 17.38 9.88 13.98
C LEU A 197 18.90 9.81 14.14
N GLY A 198 19.65 9.48 13.08
CA GLY A 198 21.11 9.50 13.10
C GLY A 198 21.70 10.89 13.36
N ALA A 199 21.02 11.95 12.91
CA ALA A 199 21.44 13.33 13.14
C ALA A 199 21.07 13.86 14.53
N ASP A 200 19.85 13.58 15.01
CA ASP A 200 19.29 14.16 16.25
C ASP A 200 19.74 13.43 17.52
N LEU A 201 20.08 12.15 17.41
CA LEU A 201 20.44 11.36 18.58
C LEU A 201 21.86 11.71 19.04
N TYR A 202 21.94 12.55 20.08
CA TYR A 202 23.10 12.72 20.97
C TYR A 202 23.32 11.44 21.79
N GLN A 203 23.43 10.31 21.11
CA GLN A 203 23.52 9.00 21.72
C GLN A 203 24.89 8.39 21.50
N ARG A 204 25.16 7.40 22.34
CA ARG A 204 26.27 6.45 22.17
C ARG A 204 26.39 6.04 20.71
N TRP A 205 27.61 5.81 20.23
CA TRP A 205 27.91 5.49 18.84
C TRP A 205 27.13 4.29 18.28
N ARG A 206 26.74 3.31 19.12
CA ARG A 206 26.04 2.08 18.71
C ARG A 206 24.69 2.33 17.99
N PRO A 207 23.69 3.00 18.58
CA PRO A 207 22.45 3.31 17.87
C PRO A 207 22.67 4.18 16.64
N ALA A 208 23.61 5.14 16.67
CA ALA A 208 23.93 5.96 15.50
C ALA A 208 24.40 5.11 14.32
N ALA A 209 25.28 4.12 14.57
CA ALA A 209 25.76 3.20 13.54
C ALA A 209 24.61 2.39 12.90
N LEU A 210 23.60 1.97 13.68
CA LEU A 210 22.43 1.28 13.13
C LEU A 210 21.64 2.18 12.15
N TRP A 211 21.40 3.44 12.52
CA TRP A 211 20.68 4.37 11.64
C TRP A 211 21.47 4.67 10.37
N VAL A 212 22.76 4.93 10.50
CA VAL A 212 23.63 5.15 9.32
C VAL A 212 23.63 3.91 8.42
N ALA A 213 23.80 2.72 8.98
CA ALA A 213 23.75 1.47 8.23
C ALA A 213 22.41 1.27 7.52
N ALA A 214 21.28 1.56 8.19
CA ALA A 214 19.96 1.45 7.58
C ALA A 214 19.74 2.45 6.45
N ALA A 215 20.17 3.71 6.61
CA ALA A 215 20.11 4.70 5.55
C ALA A 215 20.93 4.25 4.33
N LEU A 216 22.20 3.88 4.53
CA LEU A 216 23.09 3.48 3.43
C LEU A 216 22.62 2.19 2.73
N ALA A 217 22.20 1.18 3.49
CA ALA A 217 21.67 -0.06 2.92
C ALA A 217 20.41 0.21 2.08
N ALA A 218 19.47 1.01 2.61
CA ALA A 218 18.25 1.34 1.88
C ALA A 218 18.54 2.19 0.63
N THR A 219 19.48 3.13 0.70
CA THR A 219 19.94 3.93 -0.44
C THR A 219 20.61 3.07 -1.51
N LEU A 220 21.39 2.06 -1.11
CA LEU A 220 22.06 1.16 -2.04
C LEU A 220 21.07 0.46 -2.98
N ILE A 221 19.90 0.06 -2.46
CA ILE A 221 18.92 -0.69 -3.25
C ILE A 221 17.86 0.18 -3.93
N LEU A 222 17.65 1.42 -3.47
CA LEU A 222 16.59 2.32 -3.95
C LEU A 222 16.63 2.57 -5.47
N PRO A 223 17.79 2.79 -6.12
CA PRO A 223 17.87 2.96 -7.57
C PRO A 223 17.30 1.75 -8.35
N TYR A 224 17.56 0.54 -7.90
CA TYR A 224 17.14 -0.69 -8.58
C TYR A 224 15.62 -0.97 -8.49
N THR A 225 14.89 -0.18 -7.70
CA THR A 225 13.42 -0.18 -7.74
C THR A 225 12.85 0.48 -9.00
N TYR A 226 13.66 1.31 -9.68
CA TYR A 226 13.28 2.13 -10.83
C TYR A 226 12.01 2.97 -10.61
N SER A 227 11.69 3.30 -9.36
CA SER A 227 10.50 4.10 -9.02
C SER A 227 10.85 5.58 -8.97
N ARG A 228 10.64 6.28 -10.10
CA ARG A 228 10.86 7.73 -10.21
C ARG A 228 10.12 8.52 -9.12
N ALA A 229 8.85 8.18 -8.87
CA ALA A 229 8.07 8.81 -7.81
C ALA A 229 8.66 8.53 -6.42
N GLY A 230 9.19 7.32 -6.18
CA GLY A 230 9.90 6.98 -4.94
C GLY A 230 11.19 7.78 -4.75
N TRP A 231 11.96 8.02 -5.82
CA TRP A 231 13.18 8.84 -5.77
C TRP A 231 12.87 10.30 -5.42
N VAL A 232 11.92 10.91 -6.14
CA VAL A 232 11.48 12.30 -5.88
C VAL A 232 10.91 12.43 -4.47
N PHE A 233 10.04 11.51 -4.06
CA PHE A 233 9.49 11.49 -2.71
C PHE A 233 10.60 11.43 -1.65
N THR A 234 11.58 10.55 -1.83
CA THR A 234 12.71 10.41 -0.90
C THR A 234 13.50 11.72 -0.82
N LEU A 235 13.78 12.36 -1.96
CA LEU A 235 14.51 13.64 -2.00
C LEU A 235 13.75 14.76 -1.25
N VAL A 236 12.45 14.94 -1.54
CA VAL A 236 11.62 15.98 -0.92
C VAL A 236 11.54 15.79 0.59
N VAL A 237 11.29 14.55 1.03
CA VAL A 237 11.17 14.25 2.46
C VAL A 237 12.53 14.35 3.15
N LEU A 238 13.63 13.99 2.49
CA LEU A 238 14.99 14.16 3.00
C LEU A 238 15.33 15.64 3.22
N VAL A 239 15.01 16.51 2.26
CA VAL A 239 15.16 17.97 2.41
C VAL A 239 14.35 18.48 3.60
N THR A 240 13.09 18.06 3.70
CA THR A 240 12.22 18.43 4.82
C THR A 240 12.81 17.97 6.16
N ALA A 241 13.32 16.74 6.25
CA ALA A 241 13.95 16.21 7.44
C ALA A 241 15.23 16.98 7.83
N MET A 242 16.04 17.42 6.86
CA MET A 242 17.22 18.26 7.13
C MET A 242 16.83 19.61 7.76
N VAL A 243 15.75 20.24 7.28
CA VAL A 243 15.29 21.54 7.80
C VAL A 243 14.80 21.42 9.25
N ILE A 244 14.11 20.32 9.58
CA ILE A 244 13.50 20.08 10.89
C ILE A 244 14.51 19.49 11.91
N ALA A 245 15.58 18.82 11.44
CA ALA A 245 16.56 18.20 12.32
C ALA A 245 17.24 19.22 13.26
N ARG A 246 17.40 18.87 14.55
CA ARG A 246 18.06 19.75 15.52
C ARG A 246 19.52 19.99 15.17
N ASN A 247 20.24 18.94 14.74
CA ASN A 247 21.61 19.05 14.26
C ASN A 247 21.65 19.05 12.73
N ARG A 248 21.36 20.22 12.14
CA ARG A 248 21.31 20.42 10.68
C ARG A 248 22.62 20.05 9.98
N LYS A 249 23.77 20.32 10.59
CA LYS A 249 25.09 19.97 10.02
C LYS A 249 25.24 18.46 9.87
N ARG A 250 24.92 17.68 10.92
CA ARG A 250 24.96 16.21 10.83
C ARG A 250 23.92 15.68 9.85
N ALA A 251 22.71 16.22 9.86
CA ALA A 251 21.67 15.83 8.90
C ALA A 251 22.10 16.09 7.45
N LEU A 252 22.74 17.23 7.18
CA LEU A 252 23.29 17.58 5.87
C LEU A 252 24.40 16.61 5.45
N VAL A 253 25.34 16.27 6.34
CA VAL A 253 26.40 15.29 6.05
C VAL A 253 25.81 13.92 5.73
N LEU A 254 24.84 13.44 6.51
CA LEU A 254 24.19 12.15 6.26
C LEU A 254 23.36 12.17 4.96
N ALA A 255 22.66 13.26 4.68
CA ALA A 255 21.93 13.42 3.43
C ALA A 255 22.88 13.49 2.22
N ALA A 256 24.00 14.22 2.33
CA ALA A 256 25.03 14.25 1.30
C ALA A 256 25.63 12.86 1.05
N MET A 257 25.86 12.08 2.11
CA MET A 257 26.31 10.69 1.99
C MET A 257 25.28 9.81 1.26
N VAL A 258 23.99 9.93 1.60
CA VAL A 258 22.89 9.26 0.89
C VAL A 258 22.86 9.65 -0.60
N LEU A 259 22.96 10.94 -0.91
CA LEU A 259 22.96 11.41 -2.29
C LEU A 259 24.19 10.95 -3.07
N ALA A 260 25.36 10.92 -2.43
CA ALA A 260 26.60 10.44 -3.03
C ALA A 260 26.52 8.94 -3.38
N VAL A 261 26.00 8.10 -2.47
CA VAL A 261 25.81 6.67 -2.73
C VAL A 261 24.78 6.44 -3.84
N PHE A 262 23.65 7.17 -3.82
CA PHE A 262 22.65 7.09 -4.88
C PHE A 262 23.25 7.51 -6.24
N GLY A 263 23.98 8.62 -6.27
CA GLY A 263 24.64 9.14 -7.47
C GLY A 263 25.69 8.17 -8.02
N LEU A 264 26.50 7.56 -7.15
CA LEU A 264 27.48 6.54 -7.55
C LEU A 264 26.81 5.34 -8.22
N ILE A 265 25.71 4.83 -7.66
CA ILE A 265 24.96 3.72 -8.26
C ILE A 265 24.38 4.11 -9.60
N ALA A 266 23.83 5.33 -9.72
CA ALA A 266 23.35 5.83 -10.98
C ALA A 266 24.46 5.85 -12.03
N LEU A 267 25.66 6.34 -11.68
CA LEU A 267 26.80 6.37 -12.61
C LEU A 267 27.26 4.97 -13.05
N VAL A 268 27.17 3.97 -12.17
CA VAL A 268 27.55 2.59 -12.48
C VAL A 268 26.50 1.89 -13.35
N ASP A 269 25.20 2.17 -13.15
CA ASP A 269 24.11 1.54 -13.90
C ASP A 269 23.44 2.52 -14.87
N GLY A 270 23.77 2.40 -16.17
CA GLY A 270 23.18 3.21 -17.24
C GLY A 270 21.65 3.14 -17.33
N SER A 271 21.03 2.07 -16.82
CA SER A 271 19.56 1.95 -16.75
C SER A 271 18.97 2.90 -15.72
N VAL A 272 19.67 3.12 -14.61
CA VAL A 272 19.26 4.11 -13.59
C VAL A 272 19.39 5.52 -14.16
N LEU A 273 20.49 5.82 -14.86
CA LEU A 273 20.70 7.11 -15.52
C LEU A 273 19.64 7.41 -16.58
N SER A 274 19.35 6.47 -17.48
CA SER A 274 18.33 6.67 -18.52
C SER A 274 16.95 6.93 -17.92
N ARG A 275 16.61 6.25 -16.81
CA ARG A 275 15.37 6.53 -16.05
C ARG A 275 15.39 7.88 -15.36
N GLY A 276 16.55 8.32 -14.88
CA GLY A 276 16.78 9.67 -14.35
C GLY A 276 16.61 10.75 -15.42
N ALA A 277 17.19 10.54 -16.61
CA ALA A 277 17.04 11.44 -17.75
C ALA A 277 15.57 11.57 -18.19
N TYR A 278 14.83 10.46 -18.24
CA TYR A 278 13.39 10.50 -18.53
C TYR A 278 12.57 11.21 -17.43
N LEU A 279 13.03 11.18 -16.17
CA LEU A 279 12.41 11.99 -15.12
C LEU A 279 12.71 13.48 -15.34
N ALA A 280 13.95 13.84 -15.67
CA ALA A 280 14.32 15.23 -15.97
C ALA A 280 13.52 15.78 -17.16
N GLN A 281 13.44 15.03 -18.25
CA GLN A 281 12.64 15.40 -19.43
C GLN A 281 11.16 15.62 -19.08
N ASN A 282 10.57 14.76 -18.25
CA ASN A 282 9.19 14.90 -17.79
C ASN A 282 8.98 16.12 -16.87
N LEU A 283 10.02 16.59 -16.19
CA LEU A 283 9.97 17.80 -15.36
C LEU A 283 10.18 19.06 -16.19
N GLU A 284 10.95 18.99 -17.28
CA GLU A 284 11.20 20.11 -18.19
C GLU A 284 10.03 20.34 -19.17
N SER A 285 9.35 19.27 -19.60
CA SER A 285 8.33 19.35 -20.65
C SER A 285 7.21 20.37 -20.44
N PRO A 286 6.68 20.61 -19.22
CA PRO A 286 5.64 21.63 -19.01
C PRO A 286 6.16 23.06 -19.21
N PHE A 287 7.46 23.29 -19.05
CA PHE A 287 8.08 24.62 -19.14
C PHE A 287 8.60 24.95 -20.54
N THR A 288 9.03 23.94 -21.30
CA THR A 288 9.58 24.13 -22.65
C THR A 288 8.51 24.09 -23.74
N HIS A 289 7.41 23.38 -23.52
CA HIS A 289 6.33 23.22 -24.49
C HIS A 289 4.97 23.51 -23.84
N PRO A 290 4.57 24.79 -23.68
CA PRO A 290 3.29 25.15 -23.05
C PRO A 290 2.06 24.58 -23.78
N VAL A 291 2.19 24.24 -25.06
CA VAL A 291 1.12 23.59 -25.86
C VAL A 291 0.83 22.15 -25.41
N ASN A 292 1.73 21.52 -24.65
CA ASN A 292 1.57 20.13 -24.19
C ASN A 292 1.01 19.99 -22.77
N ILE A 293 0.54 21.07 -22.13
CA ILE A 293 -0.19 20.97 -20.85
C ILE A 293 -1.41 20.06 -21.02
N ASP A 294 -2.10 20.16 -22.16
CA ASP A 294 -3.26 19.34 -22.53
C ASP A 294 -2.90 17.84 -22.71
N GLN A 295 -1.63 17.55 -22.96
CA GLN A 295 -1.10 16.19 -23.12
C GLN A 295 -0.45 15.64 -21.86
N ALA A 296 -0.34 16.41 -20.78
CA ALA A 296 0.17 15.92 -19.51
C ALA A 296 -0.98 15.21 -18.76
N PRO A 297 -1.08 13.87 -18.78
CA PRO A 297 -2.16 13.16 -18.08
C PRO A 297 -2.16 13.38 -16.57
N SER A 298 -1.08 13.91 -16.00
CA SER A 298 -1.01 14.32 -14.60
C SER A 298 -1.66 15.68 -14.32
N LEU A 299 -1.95 16.48 -15.34
CA LEU A 299 -2.56 17.81 -15.23
C LEU A 299 -4.00 17.84 -15.73
N THR A 300 -4.54 16.73 -16.24
CA THR A 300 -5.97 16.62 -16.64
C THR A 300 -6.95 16.84 -15.49
N PHE A 301 -6.51 16.76 -14.22
CA PHE A 301 -7.35 17.16 -13.10
C PHE A 301 -7.59 18.68 -13.08
N LEU A 302 -6.72 19.49 -13.70
CA LEU A 302 -6.94 20.92 -13.87
C LEU A 302 -8.10 21.20 -14.83
N ASP A 303 -8.40 20.30 -15.77
CA ASP A 303 -9.59 20.38 -16.64
C ASP A 303 -10.90 20.23 -15.83
N ILE A 304 -10.83 19.73 -14.59
CA ILE A 304 -11.99 19.60 -13.67
C ILE A 304 -12.18 20.88 -12.85
N LEU A 305 -11.16 21.75 -12.75
CA LEU A 305 -11.30 23.01 -12.03
C LEU A 305 -12.11 23.99 -12.87
N PRO A 306 -13.12 24.67 -12.29
CA PRO A 306 -13.87 25.67 -13.03
C PRO A 306 -12.93 26.79 -13.48
N SER A 307 -12.78 26.95 -14.79
CA SER A 307 -12.09 28.10 -15.38
C SER A 307 -12.78 29.38 -14.92
N ALA A 308 -11.99 30.42 -14.61
CA ALA A 308 -12.48 31.75 -14.26
C ALA A 308 -13.38 32.34 -15.38
N ASP A 309 -13.25 31.84 -16.61
CA ASP A 309 -14.01 32.28 -17.77
C ASP A 309 -15.34 31.54 -17.97
N GLY A 310 -15.82 30.81 -16.95
CA GLY A 310 -17.07 30.05 -17.00
C GLY A 310 -16.89 28.63 -17.55
N PRO A 311 -17.97 27.82 -17.62
CA PRO A 311 -17.91 26.45 -18.08
C PRO A 311 -17.64 26.40 -19.58
N VAL A 312 -16.36 26.42 -19.96
CA VAL A 312 -15.95 26.06 -21.32
C VAL A 312 -16.14 24.55 -21.43
N LEU A 313 -17.31 24.15 -21.90
CA LEU A 313 -17.63 22.77 -22.25
C LEU A 313 -16.77 22.40 -23.48
N ARG A 314 -15.47 22.17 -23.30
CA ARG A 314 -14.62 21.58 -24.34
C ARG A 314 -15.04 20.13 -24.48
N VAL A 315 -16.03 19.91 -25.34
CA VAL A 315 -16.33 18.59 -25.90
C VAL A 315 -15.07 18.16 -26.64
N ARG A 316 -14.22 17.35 -26.00
CA ARG A 316 -13.19 16.62 -26.73
C ARG A 316 -13.94 15.77 -27.74
N PRO A 317 -13.68 15.88 -29.05
CA PRO A 317 -14.25 14.94 -30.00
C PRO A 317 -13.86 13.54 -29.54
N ALA A 318 -14.86 12.67 -29.39
CA ALA A 318 -14.67 11.26 -29.11
C ALA A 318 -14.00 10.61 -30.33
N GLY A 319 -12.68 10.84 -30.47
CA GLY A 319 -11.87 10.36 -31.57
C GLY A 319 -10.83 9.37 -31.05
N PHE A 320 -10.96 8.12 -31.51
CA PHE A 320 -9.96 7.06 -31.48
C PHE A 320 -9.65 6.39 -30.13
N SER A 321 -10.57 5.51 -29.73
CA SER A 321 -10.27 4.26 -29.05
C SER A 321 -9.48 3.32 -29.99
N HIS A 322 -8.16 3.43 -30.05
CA HIS A 322 -7.32 2.37 -30.61
C HIS A 322 -7.13 1.23 -29.58
N HIS A 323 -7.27 0.01 -30.09
CA HIS A 323 -7.07 -1.31 -29.46
C HIS A 323 -8.22 -1.88 -28.61
N ARG A 324 -9.35 -2.18 -29.25
CA ARG A 324 -9.88 -3.56 -29.16
C ARG A 324 -9.18 -4.39 -30.21
N VAL A 325 -8.24 -5.24 -29.80
CA VAL A 325 -7.83 -6.39 -30.59
C VAL A 325 -9.06 -7.29 -30.64
N ALA A 326 -9.74 -7.33 -31.79
CA ALA A 326 -10.70 -8.38 -32.07
C ALA A 326 -9.95 -9.70 -32.07
N HIS A 327 -10.32 -10.59 -31.14
CA HIS A 327 -10.03 -12.01 -31.30
C HIS A 327 -10.76 -12.45 -32.59
N ILE A 328 -9.99 -12.64 -33.66
CA ILE A 328 -10.45 -13.38 -34.83
C ILE A 328 -10.39 -14.86 -34.40
N ASP A 329 -11.52 -15.38 -33.93
CA ASP A 329 -11.69 -16.81 -33.83
C ASP A 329 -11.68 -17.37 -35.27
N ARG A 330 -10.81 -18.36 -35.48
CA ARG A 330 -10.78 -19.18 -36.69
C ARG A 330 -12.19 -19.73 -36.95
N LEU A 331 -12.78 -19.29 -38.05
CA LEU A 331 -13.94 -19.95 -38.66
C LEU A 331 -13.50 -21.32 -39.19
N ASP A 332 -14.07 -22.37 -38.61
CA ASP A 332 -14.13 -23.72 -39.19
C ASP A 332 -15.01 -23.68 -40.45
N PRO A 333 -14.52 -24.05 -41.63
CA PRO A 333 -15.35 -24.17 -42.82
C PRO A 333 -16.07 -25.52 -42.77
N GLY A 334 -17.33 -25.55 -42.33
CA GLY A 334 -18.12 -26.78 -42.47
C GLY A 334 -19.38 -26.98 -41.63
N ARG A 335 -20.04 -25.94 -41.12
CA ARG A 335 -21.36 -26.13 -40.48
C ARG A 335 -22.37 -25.06 -40.83
N ASP A 336 -23.28 -25.43 -41.72
CA ASP A 336 -24.60 -24.81 -41.86
C ASP A 336 -25.39 -24.99 -40.56
N ARG A 337 -25.58 -23.90 -39.82
CA ARG A 337 -26.71 -23.79 -38.88
C ARG A 337 -27.40 -22.44 -39.06
N ILE A 338 -28.59 -22.54 -39.64
CA ILE A 338 -29.63 -21.51 -39.65
C ILE A 338 -30.05 -21.26 -38.19
N VAL A 339 -29.68 -20.11 -37.63
CA VAL A 339 -30.26 -19.60 -36.40
C VAL A 339 -31.20 -18.47 -36.78
N ARG A 340 -32.51 -18.73 -36.70
CA ARG A 340 -33.56 -17.70 -36.75
C ARG A 340 -33.57 -16.95 -35.43
N THR A 341 -33.28 -15.65 -35.45
CA THR A 341 -33.66 -14.73 -34.38
C THR A 341 -34.82 -13.87 -34.86
N ARG A 342 -35.93 -13.92 -34.10
CA ARG A 342 -37.13 -13.12 -34.28
C ARG A 342 -36.93 -11.69 -33.78
N ASP A 343 -37.59 -10.77 -34.46
CA ASP A 343 -37.66 -9.33 -34.27
C ASP A 343 -38.07 -8.86 -32.86
N CYS A 344 -37.63 -7.64 -32.49
CA CYS A 344 -38.53 -6.49 -32.30
C CYS A 344 -37.75 -5.19 -32.00
N ALA A 345 -38.14 -4.12 -32.71
CA ALA A 345 -37.86 -2.68 -32.53
C ALA A 345 -36.38 -2.24 -32.66
N GLY A 346 -35.96 -1.39 -33.61
CA GLY A 346 -36.67 -0.46 -34.46
C GLY A 346 -36.00 0.92 -34.36
N VAL A 347 -34.98 1.20 -35.17
CA VAL A 347 -34.62 2.51 -35.75
C VAL A 347 -33.70 2.23 -36.93
N CYS A 348 -34.21 2.46 -38.14
CA CYS A 348 -33.45 2.33 -39.39
C CYS A 348 -32.64 3.61 -39.65
N GLY A 349 -31.31 3.49 -39.60
CA GLY A 349 -30.38 4.43 -40.22
C GLY A 349 -29.70 3.73 -41.40
N LEU A 350 -30.16 4.02 -42.61
CA LEU A 350 -29.67 3.43 -43.85
C LEU A 350 -28.39 4.17 -44.29
N VAL A 351 -27.21 3.63 -44.00
CA VAL A 351 -25.95 4.12 -44.60
C VAL A 351 -25.59 3.17 -45.73
N ARG A 352 -25.75 3.68 -46.95
CA ARG A 352 -25.43 3.02 -48.21
C ARG A 352 -23.94 3.18 -48.47
N GLU A 353 -23.14 2.16 -48.17
CA GLU A 353 -21.73 2.13 -48.54
C GLU A 353 -21.62 1.71 -50.01
N VAL A 354 -21.00 2.58 -50.80
CA VAL A 354 -20.82 2.43 -52.25
C VAL A 354 -19.50 1.70 -52.47
N ASP A 355 -19.60 0.47 -52.99
CA ASP A 355 -18.48 -0.24 -53.57
C ASP A 355 -17.89 0.56 -54.74
N ARG A 356 -16.61 0.91 -54.63
CA ARG A 356 -15.77 1.27 -55.78
C ARG A 356 -14.55 0.36 -55.79
N GLY A 357 -14.51 -0.49 -56.81
CA GLY A 357 -13.43 -1.43 -57.06
C GLY A 357 -12.25 -0.86 -57.85
N GLY A 358 -11.27 -1.75 -58.04
CA GLY A 358 -10.18 -1.71 -59.04
C GLY A 358 -9.12 -0.63 -58.78
N SER A 359 -7.81 -0.85 -58.97
CA SER A 359 -7.05 -1.85 -59.71
C SER A 359 -5.53 -1.57 -59.44
N PRO A 360 -4.53 -2.14 -60.16
CA PRO A 360 -3.36 -2.78 -59.54
C PRO A 360 -2.01 -2.09 -59.85
N THR A 361 -0.92 -2.55 -59.24
CA THR A 361 0.50 -2.49 -59.69
C THR A 361 1.36 -2.99 -58.51
N LYS A 362 2.49 -3.70 -58.62
CA LYS A 362 3.41 -4.07 -59.70
C LYS A 362 4.19 -5.32 -59.22
N ARG A 363 4.36 -6.31 -60.09
CA ARG A 363 5.39 -7.37 -60.00
C ARG A 363 6.60 -6.95 -60.84
N PHE A 364 7.80 -7.15 -60.32
CA PHE A 364 9.08 -7.44 -61.00
C PHE A 364 9.97 -8.03 -59.88
N ALA A 365 10.18 -9.34 -59.79
CA ALA A 365 11.04 -10.21 -60.60
C ALA A 365 12.53 -9.97 -60.32
N GLU A 366 13.17 -10.94 -59.64
CA GLU A 366 14.49 -11.45 -60.02
C GLU A 366 14.74 -12.81 -59.35
N ASP A 367 14.73 -13.85 -60.18
CA ASP A 367 15.29 -15.17 -59.93
C ASP A 367 16.78 -15.14 -60.25
N THR A 368 17.65 -15.69 -59.40
CA THR A 368 18.82 -16.44 -59.88
C THR A 368 19.32 -17.48 -58.84
N VAL A 369 18.95 -18.73 -59.12
CA VAL A 369 19.72 -20.00 -59.02
C VAL A 369 21.15 -19.92 -58.44
N ALA A 370 21.43 -20.70 -57.38
CA ALA A 370 22.59 -21.62 -57.34
C ALA A 370 22.63 -22.53 -56.09
N ARG A 371 22.59 -23.84 -56.39
CA ARG A 371 23.33 -24.97 -55.77
C ARG A 371 23.15 -25.27 -54.27
N ALA A 372 22.42 -26.36 -54.05
CA ALA A 372 22.58 -27.27 -52.92
C ALA A 372 24.00 -27.89 -52.89
N GLY A 373 24.59 -27.91 -51.70
CA GLY A 373 25.73 -28.76 -51.32
C GLY A 373 25.35 -29.64 -50.12
N PRO A 374 25.87 -30.87 -50.01
CA PRO A 374 25.41 -31.86 -49.05
C PRO A 374 26.08 -31.71 -47.67
N GLY A 375 25.44 -32.33 -46.68
CA GLY A 375 25.65 -32.21 -45.24
C GLY A 375 27.07 -32.32 -44.68
N ASP A 376 27.21 -31.74 -43.48
CA ASP A 376 27.94 -32.38 -42.38
C ASP A 376 27.20 -32.10 -41.06
N PRO A 377 27.04 -33.08 -40.15
CA PRO A 377 26.27 -32.96 -38.93
C PRO A 377 27.19 -32.64 -37.74
N SER A 378 26.81 -31.66 -36.94
CA SER A 378 27.33 -31.54 -35.57
C SER A 378 26.31 -30.89 -34.65
N ASP A 379 25.74 -31.74 -33.81
CA ASP A 379 25.59 -31.55 -32.37
C ASP A 379 25.56 -30.11 -31.85
N ARG A 380 24.39 -29.71 -31.34
CA ARG A 380 24.23 -29.48 -29.90
C ARG A 380 22.77 -29.45 -29.50
N ALA A 381 22.41 -30.51 -28.77
CA ALA A 381 21.18 -30.62 -28.00
C ALA A 381 21.00 -29.40 -27.09
N ARG A 382 19.84 -28.74 -27.19
CA ARG A 382 19.36 -27.82 -26.16
C ARG A 382 18.85 -28.67 -25.01
N GLU A 383 19.69 -28.80 -23.98
CA GLU A 383 19.26 -29.26 -22.65
C GLU A 383 18.17 -28.33 -22.12
N SER A 384 17.02 -28.92 -21.86
CA SER A 384 15.98 -28.35 -21.03
C SER A 384 16.48 -28.29 -19.59
N VAL A 385 16.74 -27.08 -19.10
CA VAL A 385 17.04 -26.85 -17.67
C VAL A 385 15.79 -27.19 -16.86
N GLN A 386 15.72 -28.44 -16.39
CA GLN A 386 14.82 -28.88 -15.34
C GLN A 386 15.20 -28.16 -14.03
N GLN A 387 14.24 -27.43 -13.47
CA GLN A 387 14.33 -26.91 -12.10
C GLN A 387 14.38 -28.09 -11.13
N PRO A 388 15.32 -28.14 -10.16
CA PRO A 388 15.31 -29.16 -9.14
C PRO A 388 14.18 -28.91 -8.15
N ALA A 389 13.23 -29.85 -8.10
CA ALA A 389 12.26 -30.01 -7.04
C ALA A 389 12.98 -30.32 -5.72
N LEU A 390 13.14 -29.31 -4.85
CA LEU A 390 13.67 -29.51 -3.51
C LEU A 390 12.57 -30.05 -2.58
N ARG A 391 12.29 -31.36 -2.68
CA ARG A 391 11.63 -32.15 -1.64
C ARG A 391 12.66 -33.12 -1.07
N ARG A 392 13.27 -32.76 0.07
CA ARG A 392 13.75 -33.75 1.04
C ARG A 392 13.46 -33.27 2.45
N ALA A 393 12.66 -34.11 3.12
CA ALA A 393 12.43 -34.11 4.54
C ALA A 393 13.74 -34.34 5.29
N LEU A 394 13.86 -33.69 6.45
CA LEU A 394 14.85 -34.01 7.46
C LEU A 394 14.11 -34.21 8.79
N PRO A 395 14.22 -35.38 9.43
CA PRO A 395 13.63 -35.62 10.73
C PRO A 395 14.54 -35.00 11.79
N VAL A 396 14.05 -34.00 12.52
CA VAL A 396 14.70 -33.57 13.76
C VAL A 396 14.11 -34.37 14.90
N ALA A 397 14.90 -35.31 15.40
CA ALA A 397 14.70 -35.99 16.66
C ALA A 397 14.72 -34.96 17.80
N LEU A 398 13.60 -34.83 18.52
CA LEU A 398 13.55 -34.12 19.79
C LEU A 398 13.63 -35.15 20.92
N SER A 399 14.83 -35.29 21.47
CA SER A 399 15.09 -36.01 22.71
C SER A 399 14.53 -35.24 23.91
N GLY A 400 13.60 -35.91 24.60
CA GLY A 400 13.46 -35.94 26.06
C GLY A 400 13.61 -34.66 26.87
N ALA A 401 12.48 -34.05 27.23
CA ALA A 401 12.36 -33.28 28.47
C ALA A 401 11.20 -33.84 29.31
N ARG A 402 11.56 -34.63 30.33
CA ARG A 402 10.67 -35.02 31.43
C ARG A 402 10.23 -33.76 32.18
N VAL A 403 8.93 -33.47 32.17
CA VAL A 403 8.33 -32.53 33.13
C VAL A 403 7.53 -33.35 34.14
N ARG A 404 8.02 -33.33 35.37
CA ARG A 404 7.35 -33.83 36.58
C ARG A 404 6.02 -33.10 36.76
N GLY A 405 4.94 -33.84 36.88
CA GLY A 405 3.67 -33.30 37.36
C GLY A 405 3.68 -33.01 38.86
N PRO A 406 2.74 -32.19 39.35
CA PRO A 406 2.26 -32.34 40.70
C PRO A 406 0.73 -32.58 40.74
N ARG A 407 0.43 -33.73 41.36
CA ARG A 407 -0.53 -33.93 42.45
C ARG A 407 -1.96 -33.37 42.30
N ARG A 408 -2.86 -34.36 42.19
CA ARG A 408 -4.25 -34.35 42.66
C ARG A 408 -4.40 -33.59 43.98
N PHE A 409 -5.37 -32.68 44.03
CA PHE A 409 -6.14 -32.41 45.24
C PHE A 409 -7.62 -32.64 44.92
N ALA A 410 -8.19 -33.59 45.65
CA ALA A 410 -9.62 -33.84 45.74
C ALA A 410 -10.17 -33.09 46.95
N GLY A 411 -11.44 -32.66 46.86
CA GLY A 411 -12.24 -32.10 47.96
C GLY A 411 -13.28 -31.12 47.41
N ARG A 412 -14.55 -31.54 47.24
CA ARG A 412 -15.70 -31.24 48.13
C ARG A 412 -15.89 -29.72 48.34
N GLY A 413 -17.03 -29.09 48.10
CA GLY A 413 -18.40 -29.51 47.79
C GLY A 413 -19.36 -28.34 48.09
N GLY A 414 -20.61 -28.42 47.60
CA GLY A 414 -21.74 -27.54 47.94
C GLY A 414 -21.82 -26.25 47.11
N GLY A 415 -22.96 -25.80 46.59
CA GLY A 415 -24.35 -26.21 46.71
C GLY A 415 -25.24 -24.97 46.46
N GLY A 416 -26.35 -25.13 45.73
CA GLY A 416 -27.44 -24.14 45.58
C GLY A 416 -27.14 -22.98 44.62
N GLY A 417 -28.07 -22.49 43.80
CA GLY A 417 -29.49 -22.75 43.66
C GLY A 417 -30.02 -22.09 42.39
N TYR A 418 -31.21 -22.55 42.01
CA TYR A 418 -32.02 -22.11 40.88
C TYR A 418 -32.36 -20.62 40.92
N CYS A 419 -32.48 -19.98 39.75
CA CYS A 419 -33.71 -19.28 39.37
C CYS A 419 -33.77 -19.01 37.86
N SER A 420 -34.94 -19.29 37.31
CA SER A 420 -35.37 -19.12 35.93
C SER A 420 -35.94 -17.72 35.69
N GLY A 421 -36.09 -17.36 34.41
CA GLY A 421 -37.00 -16.29 33.98
C GLY A 421 -36.36 -15.39 32.91
N SER A 422 -36.65 -15.54 31.62
CA SER A 422 -37.93 -15.25 30.94
C SER A 422 -37.92 -13.87 30.27
N ARG A 423 -38.06 -13.92 28.94
CA ARG A 423 -38.72 -12.96 28.03
C ARG A 423 -37.95 -11.73 27.52
N SER A 424 -37.63 -11.80 26.23
CA SER A 424 -37.69 -10.68 25.28
C SER A 424 -39.10 -10.06 25.24
N PRO A 425 -39.24 -8.82 24.73
CA PRO A 425 -39.60 -8.74 23.32
C PRO A 425 -38.86 -7.66 22.52
N ALA A 426 -38.87 -7.90 21.21
CA ALA A 426 -38.44 -7.01 20.16
C ALA A 426 -39.27 -5.72 20.10
N VAL A 427 -38.62 -4.63 19.70
CA VAL A 427 -39.29 -3.42 19.21
C VAL A 427 -38.79 -3.16 17.79
N ARG A 428 -39.67 -3.39 16.82
CA ARG A 428 -39.55 -2.89 15.44
C ARG A 428 -40.15 -1.49 15.42
N PHE A 429 -39.43 -0.53 14.86
CA PHE A 429 -40.02 0.67 14.30
C PHE A 429 -39.74 0.72 12.80
N VAL A 430 -40.83 0.69 12.03
CA VAL A 430 -40.93 1.07 10.63
C VAL A 430 -41.48 2.49 10.65
N ILE A 431 -40.78 3.45 10.02
CA ILE A 431 -41.40 4.69 9.57
C ILE A 431 -41.00 4.88 8.11
N VAL A 432 -42.04 4.82 7.27
CA VAL A 432 -42.04 5.19 5.85
C VAL A 432 -42.60 6.60 5.75
N GLY A 433 -41.90 7.46 5.01
CA GLY A 433 -42.55 8.33 4.03
C GLY A 433 -42.79 9.81 4.37
N SER A 434 -42.29 10.64 3.43
CA SER A 434 -42.98 11.80 2.84
C SER A 434 -42.99 13.13 3.60
N SER A 435 -42.29 14.13 3.06
CA SER A 435 -42.91 15.10 2.12
C SER A 435 -42.06 16.36 1.98
N ARG A 436 -42.22 17.01 0.83
CA ARG A 436 -41.60 18.25 0.38
C ARG A 436 -41.92 19.43 1.30
N GLY A 437 -40.98 20.36 1.45
CA GLY A 437 -41.26 21.68 2.01
C GLY A 437 -40.10 22.65 1.83
N CYS A 438 -40.22 23.55 0.85
CA CYS A 438 -39.43 24.78 0.74
C CYS A 438 -39.56 25.62 2.01
N GLY A 439 -38.47 26.25 2.46
CA GLY A 439 -38.55 27.18 3.58
C GLY A 439 -37.24 27.86 3.97
N VAL A 440 -37.01 29.02 3.35
CA VAL A 440 -36.47 30.26 3.97
C VAL A 440 -35.11 30.18 4.68
N LEU A 441 -34.11 30.77 4.02
CA LEU A 441 -32.87 31.27 4.62
C LEU A 441 -33.19 32.33 5.69
N ARG A 442 -32.93 32.02 6.96
CA ARG A 442 -32.73 33.01 8.03
C ARG A 442 -31.26 33.03 8.41
N THR A 443 -30.62 34.14 8.07
CA THR A 443 -29.31 34.54 8.59
C THR A 443 -29.45 34.93 10.06
N ALA A 444 -28.83 34.15 10.95
CA ALA A 444 -28.66 34.52 12.35
C ALA A 444 -27.22 35.00 12.57
N SER A 445 -27.06 36.31 12.77
CA SER A 445 -25.80 36.92 13.22
C SER A 445 -25.60 36.64 14.70
N LEU A 446 -24.60 35.82 15.05
CA LEU A 446 -24.18 35.60 16.43
C LEU A 446 -23.05 36.56 16.78
N ARG A 447 -23.40 37.57 17.58
CA ARG A 447 -22.50 38.56 18.18
C ARG A 447 -21.81 37.91 19.37
N ALA A 448 -20.51 37.64 19.26
CA ALA A 448 -19.71 37.13 20.38
C ALA A 448 -19.55 38.23 21.44
N ARG A 449 -20.07 37.97 22.64
CA ARG A 449 -19.82 38.77 23.85
C ARG A 449 -18.64 38.13 24.58
N THR A 450 -17.52 38.85 24.65
CA THR A 450 -16.39 38.52 25.52
C THR A 450 -16.70 38.98 26.94
N ASN A 451 -16.85 38.03 27.87
CA ASN A 451 -16.74 38.31 29.30
C ASN A 451 -15.55 37.53 29.84
N SER A 452 -14.50 38.28 30.15
CA SER A 452 -13.33 37.85 30.90
C SER A 452 -13.55 38.11 32.39
N SER A 453 -13.59 37.06 33.20
CA SER A 453 -13.23 37.13 34.63
C SER A 453 -13.04 35.71 35.17
N TRP A 454 -11.81 35.47 35.65
CA TRP A 454 -11.26 34.30 36.35
C TRP A 454 -10.69 33.17 35.48
#